data_AF-A0A8I1ST42-F1
#
_entry.id   AF-A0A8I1ST42-F1
#
_cell.length_a   1.000
_cell.length_b   1.000
_cell.length_c   1.000
_cell.angle_alpha   90.00
_cell.angle_beta   90.00
_cell.angle_gamma   90.00
#
_symmetry.space_group_name_H-M   'P 1'
#
loop_
_entity.id
_entity.type
_entity.pdbx_description
1 polymer ?
#
loop_
_entity_poly.entity_id
_entity_poly.type
_entity_poly.pdbx_seq_one_letter_code
_entity_poly.pdbx_strand_id
1 'polypeptide(L)'
;MRKLLTALALVLAVTPVFAGRLDIAVIQFGSERTPEELAAALSRTNLSEITNSDRTITSENELKAGNVLFAQSFVASPGAGFATSTRLGNQRADVKGQLGSGRVSVNIDIIEGVKLGLRNYATSNYNGSGPVSSAPQIISMKQTRIKGPQVEKGQTKMRTLYLTTILVAQYQP
;
A
#
# COMPACT_ATOMS: atom_id res chain seq x y z
N MET A 1 -66.96 -18.26 -7.87
CA MET A 1 -66.26 -17.20 -8.62
C MET A 1 -64.92 -16.92 -7.95
N ARG A 2 -63.93 -16.49 -8.74
CA ARG A 2 -62.48 -16.61 -8.52
C ARG A 2 -61.94 -15.88 -7.28
N LYS A 3 -60.98 -16.54 -6.61
CA LYS A 3 -60.12 -16.02 -5.54
C LYS A 3 -59.13 -15.00 -6.10
N LEU A 4 -58.85 -13.91 -5.39
CA LEU A 4 -57.72 -13.01 -5.64
C LEU A 4 -56.96 -12.81 -4.32
N LEU A 5 -55.87 -13.57 -4.15
CA LEU A 5 -54.83 -13.27 -3.18
C LEU A 5 -53.85 -12.31 -3.85
N THR A 6 -53.72 -11.09 -3.31
CA THR A 6 -52.73 -10.11 -3.74
C THR A 6 -51.42 -10.37 -3.00
N ALA A 7 -50.45 -10.99 -3.67
CA ALA A 7 -49.10 -11.16 -3.14
C ALA A 7 -48.29 -9.87 -3.38
N LEU A 8 -47.96 -9.17 -2.29
CA LEU A 8 -47.05 -8.02 -2.33
C LEU A 8 -45.61 -8.55 -2.39
N ALA A 9 -45.02 -8.57 -3.59
CA ALA A 9 -43.62 -8.91 -3.77
C ALA A 9 -42.73 -7.73 -3.32
N LEU A 10 -42.09 -7.87 -2.16
CA LEU A 10 -41.04 -6.98 -1.71
C LEU A 10 -39.76 -7.27 -2.51
N VAL A 11 -39.54 -6.54 -3.60
CA VAL A 11 -38.29 -6.61 -4.36
C VAL A 11 -37.21 -5.87 -3.55
N LEU A 12 -36.43 -6.61 -2.77
CA LEU A 12 -35.17 -6.12 -2.22
C LEU A 12 -34.22 -5.88 -3.40
N ALA A 13 -34.02 -4.62 -3.78
CA ALA A 13 -33.01 -4.23 -4.74
C ALA A 13 -31.62 -4.54 -4.13
N VAL A 14 -31.08 -5.72 -4.43
CA VAL A 14 -29.68 -6.04 -4.17
C VAL A 14 -28.89 -5.19 -5.16
N THR A 15 -28.35 -4.05 -4.70
CA THR A 15 -27.39 -3.29 -5.49
C THR A 15 -26.18 -4.20 -5.74
N PRO A 16 -25.78 -4.44 -7.00
CA PRO A 16 -24.54 -5.18 -7.27
C PRO A 16 -23.38 -4.40 -6.66
N VAL A 17 -22.69 -5.01 -5.69
CA VAL A 17 -21.39 -4.52 -5.23
C VAL A 17 -20.41 -4.85 -6.35
N PHE A 18 -20.20 -3.89 -7.26
CA PHE A 18 -19.17 -4.02 -8.28
C PHE A 18 -17.81 -4.10 -7.60
N ALA A 19 -17.08 -5.17 -7.90
CA ALA A 19 -15.72 -5.35 -7.43
C ALA A 19 -14.80 -4.50 -8.30
N GLY A 20 -14.06 -3.60 -7.66
CA GLY A 20 -13.06 -2.76 -8.33
C GLY A 20 -11.65 -3.31 -8.17
N ARG A 21 -10.68 -2.58 -8.73
CA ARG A 21 -9.25 -2.82 -8.54
C ARG A 21 -8.71 -1.97 -7.39
N LEU A 22 -8.09 -2.62 -6.41
CA LEU A 22 -7.33 -1.96 -5.35
C LEU A 22 -5.84 -2.15 -5.64
N ASP A 23 -5.15 -1.03 -5.83
CA ASP A 23 -3.70 -0.95 -5.96
C ASP A 23 -3.13 -0.46 -4.63
N ILE A 24 -2.14 -1.16 -4.09
CA ILE A 24 -1.43 -0.78 -2.85
C ILE A 24 0.07 -0.83 -3.05
N ALA A 25 0.80 0.08 -2.37
CA ALA A 25 2.25 0.07 -2.41
C ALA A 25 2.90 0.64 -1.15
N VAL A 26 4.10 0.12 -0.83
CA VAL A 26 5.00 0.67 0.18
C VAL A 26 6.20 1.27 -0.52
N ILE A 27 6.41 2.57 -0.35
CA ILE A 27 7.50 3.32 -0.98
C ILE A 27 8.36 3.96 0.10
N GLN A 28 9.68 3.79 -0.01
CA GLN A 28 10.65 4.36 0.92
C GLN A 28 11.59 5.33 0.22
N PHE A 29 11.75 6.51 0.80
CA PHE A 29 12.64 7.57 0.36
C PHE A 29 13.83 7.71 1.32
N GLY A 30 15.01 7.93 0.75
CA GLY A 30 16.26 8.21 1.49
C GLY A 30 16.41 9.66 1.97
N SER A 31 15.30 10.41 2.05
CA SER A 31 15.26 11.79 2.48
C SER A 31 13.97 12.07 3.25
N GLU A 32 13.95 13.18 3.97
CA GLU A 32 12.72 13.73 4.52
C GLU A 32 11.80 14.19 3.37
N ARG A 33 10.50 13.94 3.51
CA ARG A 33 9.45 14.34 2.58
C ARG A 33 8.22 14.75 3.37
N THR A 34 7.49 15.75 2.90
CA THR A 34 6.24 16.17 3.55
C THR A 34 5.04 15.40 2.96
N PRO A 35 3.99 15.15 3.77
CA PRO A 35 2.75 14.55 3.26
C PRO A 35 2.14 15.34 2.10
N GLU A 36 2.21 16.67 2.15
CA GLU A 36 1.59 17.57 1.18
C GLU A 36 2.27 17.48 -0.19
N GLU A 37 3.61 17.52 -0.22
CA GLU A 37 4.39 17.36 -1.47
C GLU A 37 4.11 16.01 -2.13
N LEU A 38 4.13 14.93 -1.34
CA LEU A 38 3.90 13.60 -1.84
C LEU A 38 2.46 13.41 -2.31
N ALA A 39 1.46 13.94 -1.58
CA ALA A 39 0.06 13.87 -1.99
C ALA A 39 -0.19 14.65 -3.28
N ALA A 40 0.41 15.83 -3.43
CA ALA A 40 0.30 16.62 -4.65
C ALA A 40 0.89 15.89 -5.87
N ALA A 41 2.07 15.29 -5.73
CA ALA A 41 2.69 14.51 -6.80
C ALA A 41 1.87 13.24 -7.12
N LEU A 42 1.45 12.49 -6.09
CA LEU A 42 0.64 11.28 -6.25
C LEU A 42 -0.66 11.55 -7.02
N SER A 43 -1.29 12.70 -6.79
CA SER A 43 -2.54 13.08 -7.47
C SER A 43 -2.45 13.16 -8.99
N ARG A 44 -1.22 13.27 -9.54
CA ARG A 44 -0.94 13.37 -10.98
C ARG A 44 -0.43 12.05 -11.57
N THR A 45 -0.48 10.96 -10.81
CA THR A 45 0.12 9.67 -11.20
C THR A 45 -0.87 8.52 -11.05
N ASN A 46 -0.54 7.40 -11.68
CA ASN A 46 -1.20 6.12 -11.45
C ASN A 46 -0.27 5.20 -10.65
N LEU A 47 -0.75 4.66 -9.54
CA LEU A 47 0.08 3.89 -8.61
C LEU A 47 0.67 2.64 -9.28
N SER A 48 -0.15 1.91 -10.04
CA SER A 48 0.28 0.70 -10.73
C SER A 48 1.37 0.95 -11.79
N GLU A 49 1.36 2.13 -12.42
CA GLU A 49 2.35 2.52 -13.41
C GLU A 49 3.68 2.91 -12.77
N ILE A 50 3.64 3.74 -11.72
CA ILE A 50 4.86 4.25 -11.10
C ILE A 50 5.58 3.19 -10.25
N THR A 51 4.90 2.11 -9.84
CA THR A 51 5.44 1.08 -8.93
C THR A 51 5.78 -0.25 -9.62
N ASN A 52 5.84 -0.29 -10.95
CA ASN A 52 6.14 -1.51 -11.71
C ASN A 52 7.64 -1.92 -11.72
N SER A 53 8.43 -1.42 -10.78
CA SER A 53 9.86 -1.67 -10.66
C SER A 53 10.28 -1.48 -9.21
N ASP A 54 11.48 -1.95 -8.84
CA ASP A 54 12.06 -1.76 -7.49
C ASP A 54 12.25 -0.27 -7.13
N ARG A 55 12.15 0.62 -8.12
CA ARG A 55 12.13 2.06 -7.94
C ARG A 55 10.95 2.68 -8.65
N THR A 56 10.49 3.80 -8.09
CA THR A 56 9.44 4.63 -8.69
C THR A 56 9.85 5.13 -10.07
N ILE A 57 9.04 4.88 -11.09
CA ILE A 57 9.24 5.37 -12.46
C ILE A 57 8.22 6.49 -12.73
N THR A 58 8.66 7.75 -12.70
CA THR A 58 7.77 8.91 -12.82
C THR A 58 8.50 10.20 -13.22
N SER A 59 7.76 11.13 -13.81
CA SER A 59 8.20 12.50 -14.09
C SER A 59 8.21 13.41 -12.86
N GLU A 60 7.37 13.13 -11.85
CA GLU A 60 7.22 13.94 -10.63
C GLU A 60 8.49 13.85 -9.75
N ASN A 61 9.10 14.99 -9.42
CA ASN A 61 10.40 15.04 -8.75
C ASN A 61 10.35 14.55 -7.30
N GLU A 62 9.20 14.73 -6.66
CA GLU A 62 8.91 14.41 -5.27
C GLU A 62 8.85 12.90 -5.08
N LEU A 63 8.41 12.18 -6.12
CA LEU A 63 8.31 10.73 -6.15
C LEU A 63 9.56 10.05 -6.69
N LYS A 64 10.47 10.78 -7.38
CA LYS A 64 11.74 10.21 -7.85
C LYS A 64 12.60 9.68 -6.69
N ALA A 65 13.39 8.66 -7.02
CA ALA A 65 14.26 7.95 -6.09
C ALA A 65 13.54 7.26 -4.91
N GLY A 66 12.22 7.06 -5.01
CA GLY A 66 11.51 6.16 -4.12
C GLY A 66 11.88 4.71 -4.42
N ASN A 67 12.27 3.96 -3.39
CA ASN A 67 12.42 2.51 -3.48
C ASN A 67 11.06 1.87 -3.19
N VAL A 68 10.57 1.05 -4.12
CA VAL A 68 9.33 0.31 -3.97
C VAL A 68 9.64 -0.96 -3.20
N LEU A 69 9.22 -1.01 -1.93
CA LEU A 69 9.43 -2.17 -1.07
C LEU A 69 8.37 -3.25 -1.34
N PHE A 70 7.19 -2.82 -1.77
CA PHE A 70 6.07 -3.69 -2.09
C PHE A 70 5.09 -2.95 -2.99
N ALA A 71 4.52 -3.64 -3.98
CA ALA A 71 3.37 -3.16 -4.74
C ALA A 71 2.50 -4.35 -5.17
N GLN A 72 1.18 -4.19 -5.11
CA GLN A 72 0.25 -5.21 -5.57
C GLN A 72 -1.07 -4.58 -6.02
N SER A 73 -1.61 -5.14 -7.10
CA SER A 73 -2.96 -4.88 -7.59
C SER A 73 -3.82 -6.12 -7.41
N PHE A 74 -5.02 -5.98 -6.90
CA PHE A 74 -5.99 -7.08 -6.81
C PHE A 74 -7.42 -6.57 -6.82
N VAL A 75 -8.36 -7.49 -7.05
CA VAL A 75 -9.79 -7.18 -7.03
C VAL A 75 -10.27 -7.06 -5.58
N ALA A 76 -10.97 -5.98 -5.25
CA ALA A 76 -11.55 -5.74 -3.92
C ALA A 76 -12.97 -5.19 -4.04
N SER A 77 -13.85 -5.66 -3.16
CA SER A 77 -15.24 -5.24 -3.11
C SER A 77 -15.47 -4.29 -1.93
N PRO A 78 -16.14 -3.14 -2.12
CA PRO A 78 -16.53 -2.28 -1.02
C PRO A 78 -17.42 -3.03 -0.02
N GLY A 79 -17.16 -2.83 1.27
CA GLY A 79 -17.82 -3.54 2.37
C GLY A 79 -17.25 -4.92 2.67
N ALA A 80 -16.22 -5.38 1.94
CA ALA A 80 -15.62 -6.69 2.15
C ALA A 80 -14.18 -6.60 2.70
N GLY A 81 -13.81 -7.61 3.49
CA GLY A 81 -12.43 -7.90 3.83
C GLY A 81 -11.68 -8.54 2.66
N PHE A 82 -10.37 -8.36 2.61
CA PHE A 82 -9.50 -9.04 1.67
C PHE A 82 -8.27 -9.60 2.37
N ALA A 83 -7.75 -10.71 1.83
CA ALA A 83 -6.50 -11.30 2.24
C ALA A 83 -5.82 -11.95 1.04
N THR A 84 -4.55 -11.65 0.82
CA THR A 84 -3.73 -12.21 -0.25
C THR A 84 -2.32 -12.48 0.27
N SER A 85 -1.65 -13.45 -0.35
CA SER A 85 -0.27 -13.81 -0.05
C SER A 85 0.48 -13.95 -1.37
N THR A 86 1.58 -13.20 -1.52
CA THR A 86 2.39 -13.18 -2.75
C THR A 86 3.85 -13.47 -2.44
N ARG A 87 4.50 -14.27 -3.27
CA ARG A 87 5.93 -14.57 -3.14
C ARG A 87 6.76 -13.52 -3.89
N LEU A 88 7.77 -12.97 -3.22
CA LEU A 88 8.69 -11.95 -3.73
C LEU A 88 10.12 -12.51 -3.68
N GLY A 89 10.49 -13.33 -4.66
CA GLY A 89 11.75 -14.08 -4.63
C GLY A 89 11.86 -15.00 -3.41
N ASN A 90 12.78 -14.70 -2.50
CA ASN A 90 12.98 -15.43 -1.23
C ASN A 90 12.15 -14.87 -0.07
N GLN A 91 11.32 -13.87 -0.33
CA GLN A 91 10.42 -13.27 0.64
C GLN A 91 8.97 -13.67 0.35
N ARG A 92 8.12 -13.51 1.36
CA ARG A 92 6.66 -13.62 1.25
C ARG A 92 6.04 -12.33 1.75
N ALA A 93 5.07 -11.79 1.03
CA ALA A 93 4.26 -10.67 1.46
C ALA A 93 2.83 -11.15 1.71
N ASP A 94 2.38 -11.04 2.96
CA ASP A 94 1.00 -11.28 3.36
C ASP A 94 0.29 -9.93 3.49
N VAL A 95 -0.82 -9.77 2.77
CA VAL A 95 -1.66 -8.57 2.80
C VAL A 95 -3.02 -8.96 3.35
N LYS A 96 -3.51 -8.20 4.31
CA LYS A 96 -4.89 -8.32 4.82
C LYS A 96 -5.47 -6.95 5.08
N GLY A 97 -6.78 -6.83 4.96
CA GLY A 97 -7.43 -5.54 5.15
C GLY A 97 -8.92 -5.57 4.89
N GLN A 98 -9.48 -4.38 4.81
CA GLN A 98 -10.88 -4.15 4.47
C GLN A 98 -11.01 -2.90 3.61
N LEU A 99 -11.89 -2.98 2.61
CA LEU A 99 -12.30 -1.83 1.82
C LEU A 99 -13.68 -1.40 2.29
N GLY A 100 -13.77 -0.26 2.98
CA GLY A 100 -15.02 0.37 3.36
C GLY A 100 -15.55 1.30 2.26
N SER A 101 -16.64 2.02 2.55
CA SER A 101 -17.14 3.06 1.66
C SER A 101 -16.17 4.26 1.65
N GLY A 102 -15.31 4.35 0.64
CA GLY A 102 -14.36 5.46 0.45
C GLY A 102 -13.12 5.44 1.37
N ARG A 103 -12.91 4.36 2.14
CA ARG A 103 -11.75 4.19 3.02
C ARG A 103 -11.20 2.79 2.94
N VAL A 104 -9.90 2.65 3.15
CA VAL A 104 -9.23 1.35 3.20
C VAL A 104 -8.44 1.22 4.49
N SER A 105 -8.36 0.01 5.03
CA SER A 105 -7.40 -0.36 6.07
C SER A 105 -6.60 -1.55 5.56
N VAL A 106 -5.28 -1.46 5.65
CA VAL A 106 -4.34 -2.45 5.12
C VAL A 106 -3.30 -2.78 6.17
N ASN A 107 -2.93 -4.04 6.24
CA ASN A 107 -1.77 -4.54 6.94
C ASN A 107 -0.98 -5.44 5.97
N ILE A 108 0.32 -5.17 5.85
CA ILE A 108 1.26 -5.85 4.96
C ILE A 108 2.42 -6.36 5.81
N ASP A 109 2.59 -7.67 5.83
CA ASP A 109 3.71 -8.36 6.47
C ASP A 109 4.67 -8.87 5.39
N ILE A 110 5.86 -8.28 5.29
CA ILE A 110 6.94 -8.80 4.43
C ILE A 110 7.86 -9.67 5.29
N ILE A 111 7.82 -10.97 5.02
CA ILE A 111 8.54 -12.01 5.75
C ILE A 111 9.72 -12.47 4.89
N GLU A 112 10.94 -12.25 5.37
CA GLU A 112 12.15 -12.71 4.71
C GLU A 112 12.45 -14.17 5.08
N GLY A 113 12.49 -15.05 4.07
CA GLY A 113 12.83 -16.46 4.23
C GLY A 113 14.34 -16.68 4.30
N VAL A 114 14.78 -17.57 5.18
CA VAL A 114 16.21 -17.83 5.44
C VAL A 114 16.84 -18.63 4.30
N LYS A 115 18.01 -18.17 3.85
CA LYS A 115 18.82 -18.78 2.79
C LYS A 115 19.53 -20.10 3.20
N LEU A 116 19.69 -20.43 4.50
CA LEU A 116 20.60 -21.51 4.96
C LEU A 116 20.22 -22.14 6.33
N GLY A 117 19.07 -22.82 6.46
CA GLY A 117 18.84 -23.81 7.54
C GLY A 117 18.62 -23.32 8.98
N LEU A 118 18.78 -22.03 9.30
CA LEU A 118 18.48 -21.44 10.62
C LEU A 118 17.21 -20.58 10.54
N ARG A 119 16.13 -20.90 11.25
CA ARG A 119 14.83 -20.22 11.16
C ARG A 119 14.82 -18.82 11.83
N ASN A 120 15.54 -17.85 11.28
CA ASN A 120 15.40 -16.44 11.66
C ASN A 120 14.63 -15.67 10.59
N TYR A 121 13.34 -15.48 10.80
CA TYR A 121 12.50 -14.68 9.92
C TYR A 121 12.58 -13.21 10.34
N ALA A 122 13.16 -12.36 9.49
CA ALA A 122 12.96 -10.92 9.63
C ALA A 122 11.57 -10.59 9.06
N THR A 123 10.74 -9.93 9.86
CA THR A 123 9.40 -9.49 9.43
C THR A 123 9.32 -7.98 9.49
N SER A 124 8.99 -7.36 8.35
CA SER A 124 8.67 -5.94 8.26
C SER A 124 7.17 -5.77 8.16
N ASN A 125 6.57 -5.05 9.10
CA ASN A 125 5.14 -4.77 9.13
C ASN A 125 4.86 -3.32 8.67
N TYR A 126 3.97 -3.18 7.70
CA TYR A 126 3.44 -1.90 7.24
C TYR A 126 1.94 -1.90 7.35
N ASN A 127 1.40 -0.98 8.15
CA ASN A 127 -0.04 -0.86 8.34
C ASN A 127 -0.49 0.60 8.22
N GLY A 128 -1.75 0.76 7.86
CA GLY A 128 -2.34 2.07 7.65
C GLY A 128 -3.83 2.00 7.40
N SER A 129 -4.48 3.15 7.56
CA SER A 129 -5.87 3.31 7.15
C SER A 129 -6.12 4.76 6.75
N GLY A 130 -6.90 4.95 5.70
CA GLY A 130 -7.10 6.28 5.14
C GLY A 130 -8.21 6.32 4.11
N PRO A 131 -8.51 7.52 3.60
CA PRO A 131 -9.36 7.66 2.44
C PRO A 131 -8.72 6.94 1.23
N VAL A 132 -9.57 6.46 0.33
CA VAL A 132 -9.12 5.92 -0.96
C VAL A 132 -9.96 6.53 -2.06
N SER A 133 -9.34 6.80 -3.21
CA SER A 133 -10.00 7.35 -4.39
C SER A 133 -9.37 6.75 -5.64
N SER A 134 -9.85 7.19 -6.81
CA SER A 134 -9.25 6.84 -8.09
C SER A 134 -7.85 7.41 -8.27
N ALA A 135 -7.45 8.41 -7.48
CA ALA A 135 -6.07 8.89 -7.41
C ALA A 135 -5.34 8.26 -6.21
N PRO A 136 -4.03 7.97 -6.29
CA PRO A 136 -3.28 7.40 -5.18
C PRO A 136 -3.33 8.30 -3.93
N GLN A 137 -3.64 7.71 -2.77
CA GLN A 137 -3.74 8.38 -1.48
C GLN A 137 -2.74 7.78 -0.48
N ILE A 138 -2.07 8.64 0.28
CA ILE A 138 -1.23 8.21 1.41
C ILE A 138 -2.15 7.79 2.56
N ILE A 139 -2.08 6.53 2.97
CA ILE A 139 -2.89 5.98 4.07
C ILE A 139 -2.08 5.75 5.35
N SER A 140 -0.75 5.84 5.27
CA SER A 140 0.16 5.88 6.41
C SER A 140 1.51 6.45 5.97
N MET A 141 2.14 7.20 6.85
CA MET A 141 3.50 7.72 6.66
C MET A 141 4.30 7.54 7.95
N LYS A 142 5.54 7.08 7.81
CA LYS A 142 6.50 6.96 8.90
C LYS A 142 7.81 7.61 8.49
N GLN A 143 8.24 8.61 9.27
CA GLN A 143 9.56 9.20 9.15
C GLN A 143 10.46 8.64 10.24
N THR A 144 11.64 8.17 9.87
CA THR A 144 12.63 7.60 10.78
C THR A 144 13.95 8.32 10.64
N ARG A 145 14.54 8.68 11.76
CA ARG A 145 15.87 9.29 11.84
C ARG A 145 16.86 8.26 12.37
N ILE A 146 17.82 7.86 11.56
CA ILE A 146 18.86 6.89 11.95
C ILE A 146 20.17 7.64 12.12
N LYS A 147 20.84 7.46 13.26
CA LYS A 147 22.23 7.92 13.44
C LYS A 147 23.15 6.72 13.28
N GLY A 148 24.09 6.81 12.35
CA GLY A 148 25.04 5.74 12.07
C GLY A 148 26.47 6.26 11.92
N PRO A 149 27.48 5.46 12.30
CA PRO A 149 28.87 5.78 12.02
C PRO A 149 29.14 5.64 10.52
N GLN A 150 29.76 6.65 9.92
CA GLN A 150 30.35 6.55 8.58
C GLN A 150 31.84 6.80 8.69
N VAL A 151 32.64 5.85 8.21
CA VAL A 151 34.10 5.97 8.19
C VAL A 151 34.50 6.63 6.87
N GLU A 152 35.03 7.85 6.94
CA GLU A 152 35.67 8.52 5.82
C GLU A 152 37.14 8.75 6.19
N LYS A 153 38.07 8.17 5.40
CA LYS A 153 39.52 8.40 5.52
C LYS A 153 40.06 8.29 6.97
N GLY A 154 39.67 7.23 7.68
CA GLY A 154 40.14 6.97 9.05
C GLY A 154 39.47 7.79 10.16
N GLN A 155 38.53 8.69 9.84
CA GLN A 155 37.69 9.37 10.82
C GLN A 155 36.28 8.78 10.82
N THR A 156 35.78 8.43 12.00
CA THR A 156 34.36 8.04 12.18
C THR A 156 33.54 9.30 12.42
N LYS A 157 32.70 9.67 11.46
CA LYS A 157 31.72 10.75 11.62
C LYS A 157 30.34 10.15 11.82
N MET A 158 29.61 10.62 12.82
CA MET A 158 28.21 10.27 13.01
C MET A 158 27.37 11.03 12.00
N ARG A 159 26.78 10.33 11.02
CA ARG A 159 25.81 10.94 10.11
C ARG A 159 24.39 10.60 10.54
N THR A 160 23.51 11.56 10.32
CA THR A 160 22.06 11.36 10.42
C THR A 160 21.54 10.99 9.04
N LEU A 161 20.84 9.88 8.93
CA LEU A 161 20.07 9.46 7.77
C LEU A 161 18.58 9.69 8.07
N TYR A 162 17.85 10.22 7.09
CA TYR A 162 16.41 10.40 7.16
C TYR A 162 15.75 9.43 6.19
N LEU A 163 14.78 8.67 6.68
CA LEU A 163 13.98 7.77 5.87
C LEU A 163 12.52 8.17 5.99
N THR A 164 11.85 8.37 4.86
CA THR A 164 10.40 8.53 4.81
C THR A 164 9.80 7.32 4.13
N THR A 165 8.95 6.57 4.83
CA THR A 165 8.22 5.43 4.27
C THR A 165 6.74 5.76 4.21
N ILE A 166 6.12 5.57 3.06
CA ILE A 166 4.68 5.75 2.86
C ILE A 166 4.02 4.45 2.45
N LEU A 167 2.80 4.25 2.93
CA LEU A 167 1.86 3.27 2.42
C LEU A 167 0.79 4.02 1.64
N VAL A 168 0.63 3.65 0.37
CA VAL A 168 -0.25 4.31 -0.59
C VAL A 168 -1.30 3.33 -1.07
N ALA A 169 -2.53 3.80 -1.28
CA ALA A 169 -3.60 3.02 -1.87
C ALA A 169 -4.34 3.82 -2.95
N GLN A 170 -4.79 3.13 -3.99
CA GLN A 170 -5.62 3.66 -5.07
C GLN A 170 -6.72 2.65 -5.37
N TYR A 171 -7.97 3.09 -5.46
CA TYR A 171 -9.11 2.22 -5.77
C TYR A 171 -9.82 2.70 -7.03
N GLN A 172 -9.96 1.80 -7.99
CA GLN A 172 -10.68 2.01 -9.23
C GLN A 172 -11.91 1.10 -9.21
N PRO A 173 -13.12 1.64 -9.03
CA PRO A 173 -14.35 0.84 -8.96
C PRO A 173 -14.65 0.06 -10.23
#